data_AF-W2M4U1-F1
#
_entry.id   AF-W2M4U1-F1
#
_cell.length_a   1.000
_cell.length_b   1.000
_cell.length_c   1.000
_cell.angle_alpha   90.00
_cell.angle_beta   90.00
_cell.angle_gamma   90.00
#
_symmetry.space_group_name_H-M   'P 1'
#
loop_
_entity.id
_entity.type
_entity.pdbx_description
1 polymer ?
#
loop_
_entity_poly.entity_id
_entity_poly.type
_entity_poly.pdbx_seq_one_letter_code
_entity_poly.pdbx_strand_id
1 'polypeptide(L)' 'MVKHVPDFAPRTYRVQRVESDLGVQVDSYNCDVYVLLAFEAYAGAQDLTLINRKELQYLCYRY' A
#
# COMPACT_ATOMS: atom_id res chain seq x y z
N MET A 1 -37.58 2.00 13.13
CA MET A 1 -36.45 2.19 12.19
C MET A 1 -35.29 2.77 12.97
N VAL A 2 -34.35 1.94 13.41
CA VAL A 2 -33.17 2.39 14.17
C VAL A 2 -32.17 2.98 13.18
N LYS A 3 -31.93 4.29 13.27
CA LYS A 3 -30.87 4.94 12.50
C LYS A 3 -29.54 4.56 13.17
N HIS A 4 -28.77 3.67 12.56
CA HIS A 4 -27.35 3.50 12.87
C HIS A 4 -26.63 4.77 12.40
N VAL A 5 -26.67 5.80 13.25
CA VAL A 5 -25.76 6.94 13.11
C VAL A 5 -24.37 6.39 13.45
N PRO A 6 -23.37 6.53 12.57
CA PRO A 6 -22.00 6.17 12.92
C PRO A 6 -21.61 6.93 14.18
N ASP A 7 -21.15 6.23 15.20
CA ASP A 7 -20.64 6.84 16.41
C ASP A 7 -19.46 7.75 16.02
N PHE A 8 -19.66 9.06 16.11
CA PHE A 8 -18.67 10.10 15.81
C PHE A 8 -17.65 10.28 16.95
N ALA A 9 -17.58 9.33 17.90
CA ALA A 9 -16.53 9.26 18.89
C ALA A 9 -15.15 9.43 18.20
N PRO A 10 -14.27 10.33 18.68
CA PRO A 10 -12.95 10.53 18.11
C PRO A 10 -12.17 9.21 18.16
N ARG A 11 -12.07 8.53 17.02
CA ARG A 11 -11.22 7.34 16.90
C ARG A 11 -9.78 7.84 16.97
N THR A 12 -9.11 7.59 18.08
CA THR A 12 -7.66 7.76 18.18
C THR A 12 -7.01 6.67 17.34
N TYR A 13 -6.54 7.04 16.15
CA TYR A 13 -5.74 6.16 15.30
C TYR A 13 -4.30 6.15 15.78
N ARG A 14 -3.71 4.96 15.93
CA ARG A 14 -2.26 4.82 16.07
C ARG A 14 -1.67 4.84 14.67
N VAL A 15 -1.04 5.95 14.31
CA VAL A 15 -0.32 6.09 13.05
C VAL A 15 1.15 5.81 13.33
N GLN A 16 1.69 4.80 12.67
CA GLN A 16 3.13 4.51 12.67
C GLN A 16 3.65 4.69 11.26
N ARG A 17 4.76 5.41 11.12
CA ARG A 17 5.50 5.46 9.85
C ARG A 17 6.21 4.13 9.67
N VAL A 18 5.93 3.47 8.56
CA VAL A 18 6.70 2.31 8.09
C VAL A 18 7.64 2.82 7.01
N GLU A 19 8.94 2.64 7.24
CA GLU A 19 9.94 2.91 6.20
C GLU A 19 10.06 1.67 5.31
N SER A 20 10.14 1.89 4.00
CA SER A 20 10.29 0.83 3.00
C SER A 20 11.33 1.26 1.99
N ASP A 21 12.15 0.31 1.56
CA ASP A 21 13.17 0.48 0.52
C ASP A 21 12.59 0.42 -0.91
N LEU A 22 11.26 0.36 -1.05
CA LEU A 22 10.59 0.36 -2.36
C LEU A 22 10.94 1.61 -3.18
N GLY A 23 11.12 2.76 -2.52
CA GLY A 23 11.26 4.06 -3.14
C GLY A 23 9.92 4.79 -3.29
N VAL A 24 9.90 5.84 -4.13
CA VAL A 24 8.69 6.61 -4.45
C VAL A 24 8.39 6.44 -5.93
N GLN A 25 7.19 5.96 -6.25
CA GLN A 25 6.74 5.92 -7.63
C GLN A 25 6.38 7.32 -8.12
N VAL A 26 7.08 7.76 -9.18
CA VAL A 26 6.91 9.11 -9.76
C VAL A 26 5.91 9.11 -10.93
N ASP A 27 5.53 7.93 -11.44
CA ASP A 27 4.47 7.80 -12.45
C ASP A 27 3.12 7.45 -11.80
N SER A 28 2.02 7.94 -12.38
CA SER A 28 0.67 7.70 -11.88
C SER A 28 0.04 6.41 -12.39
N TYR A 29 0.72 5.65 -13.25
CA TYR A 29 0.09 4.57 -14.01
C TYR A 29 0.12 3.22 -13.30
N ASN A 30 0.91 3.09 -12.22
CA ASN A 30 1.02 1.83 -11.48
C ASN A 30 1.03 2.03 -9.94
N CYS A 31 0.51 3.16 -9.46
CA CYS A 31 0.55 3.51 -8.04
C CYS A 31 -0.24 2.53 -7.17
N ASP A 32 -1.27 1.91 -7.75
CA ASP A 32 -2.05 0.81 -7.20
C ASP A 32 -1.19 -0.43 -6.94
N VAL A 33 -0.37 -0.83 -7.90
CA VAL A 33 0.56 -1.96 -7.76
C VAL A 33 1.60 -1.66 -6.68
N TYR A 34 2.09 -0.43 -6.59
CA TYR A 34 3.01 0.00 -5.53
C TYR A 34 2.40 -0.13 -4.13
N VAL A 35 1.12 0.19 -3.97
CA VAL A 35 0.40 0.02 -2.69
C VAL A 35 0.31 -1.46 -2.32
N LEU A 36 -0.04 -2.33 -3.27
CA LEU A 36 -0.11 -3.78 -3.03
C LEU A 36 1.25 -4.34 -2.60
N LEU A 37 2.32 -3.91 -3.27
CA LEU A 37 3.68 -4.31 -2.95
C LEU A 37 4.12 -3.84 -1.56
N ALA A 38 3.79 -2.60 -1.18
CA ALA A 38 4.06 -2.11 0.17
C ALA A 38 3.35 -2.95 1.25
N PHE A 39 2.14 -3.43 0.99
CA PHE A 39 1.44 -4.34 1.89
C PHE A 39 2.09 -5.73 1.95
N GLU A 40 2.55 -6.27 0.83
CA GLU A 40 3.29 -7.54 0.83
C GLU A 40 4.60 -7.45 1.61
N ALA A 41 5.37 -6.36 1.42
CA ALA A 41 6.56 -6.09 2.22
C ALA A 41 6.23 -5.98 3.71
N TYR A 42 5.19 -5.23 4.07
CA TYR A 42 4.75 -5.07 5.46
C TYR A 42 4.28 -6.39 6.08
N ALA A 43 3.61 -7.25 5.30
CA ALA A 43 3.15 -8.56 5.75
C ALA A 43 4.29 -9.59 5.86
N GLY A 44 5.53 -9.22 5.46
CA GLY A 44 6.68 -10.13 5.43
C GLY A 44 6.58 -11.20 4.33
N ALA A 45 5.75 -10.96 3.30
CA ALA A 45 5.57 -11.91 2.21
C ALA A 45 6.73 -11.88 1.21
N GLN A 46 7.41 -10.72 1.07
CA GLN A 46 8.52 -10.57 0.13
C GLN A 46 9.47 -9.45 0.55
N ASP A 47 10.79 -9.72 0.49
CA ASP A 47 11.83 -8.70 0.62
C ASP A 47 11.90 -7.90 -0.69
N LEU A 48 11.07 -6.86 -0.77
CA LEU A 48 10.99 -6.00 -1.95
C LEU A 48 12.07 -4.91 -1.88
N THR A 49 13.05 -5.00 -2.77
CA THR A 49 14.05 -3.94 -3.02
C THR A 49 13.54 -2.93 -4.05
N LEU A 50 14.36 -1.94 -4.41
CA LEU A 50 14.09 -0.94 -5.45
C LEU A 50 13.50 -1.60 -6.73
N ILE A 51 12.24 -1.29 -7.02
CA ILE A 51 11.50 -1.90 -8.13
C ILE A 51 11.69 -1.07 -9.40
N ASN A 52 12.19 -1.70 -10.47
CA ASN A 52 12.34 -1.04 -11.76
C ASN A 52 11.05 -1.14 -12.59
N ARG A 53 10.93 -0.29 -13.62
CA ARG A 53 9.71 -0.19 -14.45
C ARG A 53 9.28 -1.50 -15.13
N LYS A 54 10.22 -2.37 -15.52
CA LYS A 54 9.91 -3.64 -16.19
C LYS A 54 9.32 -4.66 -15.21
N GLU A 55 9.88 -4.75 -14.02
CA GLU A 55 9.36 -5.57 -12.93
C GLU A 55 7.96 -5.11 -12.55
N LEU A 56 7.77 -3.79 -12.51
CA LEU A 56 6.49 -3.18 -12.21
C LEU A 56 5.42 -3.56 -13.25
N GLN A 57 5.74 -3.51 -14.55
CA GLN A 57 4.84 -4.01 -15.60
C GLN A 57 4.49 -5.49 -15.43
N TYR A 58 5.46 -6.33 -15.08
CA TYR A 58 5.19 -7.74 -14.81
C TYR A 58 4.24 -7.92 -13.61
N LEU A 59 4.45 -7.15 -12.54
CA LEU A 59 3.61 -7.19 -11.35
C LEU A 59 2.19 -6.70 -11.65
N CYS A 60 2.01 -5.72 -12.55
CA CYS A 60 0.68 -5.33 -13.04
C CYS A 60 -0.08 -6.48 -13.73
N TYR A 61 0.60 -7.47 -14.30
CA TYR A 61 -0.05 -8.66 -14.86
C TYR A 61 -0.30 -9.76 -13.83
N ARG A 62 0.42 -9.73 -12.69
CA ARG A 62 0.28 -10.72 -11.62
C ARG A 62 -0.95 -10.44 -10.76
N TYR A 63 -1.22 -9.16 -10.49
CA TYR A 63 -2.42 -8.70 -9.77
C TYR A 63 -3.60 -8.52 -10.73
#